data_AF-A0A6I0EM10-F1
#
_entry.id   AF-A0A6I0EM10-F1
#
_cell.length_a   1.000
_cell.length_b   1.000
_cell.length_c   1.000
_cell.angle_alpha   90.00
_cell.angle_beta   90.00
_cell.angle_gamma   90.00
#
_symmetry.space_group_name_H-M   'P 1'
#
loop_
_entity.id
_entity.type
_entity.pdbx_description
1 polymer ?
#
loop_
_entity_poly.entity_id
_entity_poly.type
_entity_poly.pdbx_seq_one_letter_code
_entity_poly.pdbx_strand_id
1 'polypeptide(L)'
;MRVPRPALALLLLLLAGWGERDLDWPYAGPMPDQPVVVPEAHYGSVLSGTRSFRPVEPLPWGGVNRRVTPEQKSAPPDKSQPMEEMPSHRHH
;
A
#
# COMPACT_ATOMS: atom_id res chain seq x y z
N MET A 1 39.86 -44.44 -48.97
CA MET A 1 39.45 -44.63 -47.57
C MET A 1 37.96 -44.96 -47.55
N ARG A 2 37.55 -46.11 -47.00
CA ARG A 2 36.13 -46.50 -46.93
C ARG A 2 35.54 -45.94 -45.64
N VAL A 3 34.58 -45.03 -45.74
CA VAL A 3 33.89 -44.50 -44.57
C VAL A 3 33.04 -45.63 -43.98
N PRO A 4 33.17 -45.94 -42.68
CA PRO A 4 32.34 -46.97 -42.06
C PRO A 4 30.88 -46.49 -42.08
N ARG A 5 29.98 -47.36 -42.57
CA ARG A 5 28.52 -47.12 -42.63
C ARG A 5 27.92 -46.48 -41.37
N PRO A 6 28.30 -46.86 -40.13
CA PRO A 6 27.76 -46.19 -38.94
C PRO A 6 28.18 -44.72 -38.84
N ALA A 7 29.39 -44.36 -39.27
CA ALA A 7 29.84 -42.97 -39.24
C ALA A 7 29.07 -42.08 -40.24
N LEU A 8 28.70 -42.64 -41.39
CA LEU A 8 27.84 -41.95 -42.36
C LEU A 8 26.42 -41.74 -41.81
N ALA A 9 25.87 -42.74 -41.12
CA ALA A 9 24.56 -42.63 -40.49
C ALA A 9 24.54 -41.59 -39.35
N LEU A 10 25.61 -41.55 -38.54
CA LEU A 10 25.76 -40.59 -37.45
C LEU A 10 25.92 -39.16 -37.98
N LEU A 11 26.66 -38.99 -39.08
CA LEU A 11 26.78 -37.71 -39.78
C LEU A 11 25.43 -37.24 -40.34
N LEU A 12 24.65 -38.11 -40.99
CA LEU A 12 23.33 -37.75 -41.50
C LEU A 12 22.34 -37.36 -40.40
N LEU A 13 22.40 -38.03 -39.23
CA LEU A 13 21.61 -37.64 -38.05
C LEU A 13 21.97 -36.26 -37.52
N LEU A 14 23.26 -35.92 -37.51
CA LEU A 14 23.74 -34.59 -37.11
C LEU A 14 23.30 -33.50 -38.10
N LEU A 15 23.25 -33.79 -39.40
CA LEU A 15 22.78 -32.85 -40.42
C LEU A 15 21.24 -32.72 -40.47
N ALA A 16 20.49 -33.77 -40.13
CA ALA A 16 19.02 -33.74 -40.15
C ALA A 16 18.41 -32.86 -39.04
N GLY A 17 19.17 -32.53 -37.99
CA GLY A 17 18.74 -31.62 -36.92
C GLY A 17 18.83 -30.13 -37.27
N TRP A 18 19.33 -29.78 -38.45
CA TRP A 18 19.50 -28.39 -38.95
C TRP A 18 18.51 -28.03 -40.07
N GLY A 19 17.53 -28.89 -40.35
CA GLY A 19 16.43 -28.52 -41.24
C GLY A 19 15.54 -27.48 -40.56
N GLU A 20 15.21 -26.41 -41.30
CA GLU A 20 14.26 -25.35 -40.99
C GLU A 20 13.32 -25.74 -39.83
N ARG A 21 13.68 -25.32 -38.61
CA ARG A 21 12.62 -25.07 -37.65
C ARG A 21 11.87 -23.92 -38.28
N ASP A 22 10.64 -24.16 -38.72
CA ASP A 22 9.65 -23.09 -38.71
C ASP A 22 9.69 -22.57 -37.27
N LEU A 23 10.49 -21.53 -37.02
CA LEU A 23 10.36 -20.76 -35.80
C LEU A 23 8.95 -20.25 -35.90
N ASP A 24 8.04 -20.86 -35.14
CA ASP A 24 6.71 -20.32 -34.91
C ASP A 24 6.94 -18.85 -34.57
N TRP A 25 6.69 -17.99 -35.55
CA TRP A 25 6.80 -16.55 -35.40
C TRP A 25 6.06 -16.19 -34.12
N PRO A 26 6.59 -15.29 -33.26
CA PRO A 26 5.95 -15.01 -31.99
C PRO A 26 4.47 -14.73 -32.23
N TYR A 27 3.62 -15.61 -31.71
CA TYR A 27 2.19 -15.55 -31.91
C TYR A 27 1.69 -14.23 -31.32
N ALA A 28 1.37 -13.27 -32.19
CA ALA A 28 1.00 -11.91 -31.82
C ALA A 28 -0.43 -11.81 -31.26
N GLY A 29 -1.13 -12.94 -31.11
CA GLY A 29 -2.54 -12.98 -30.76
C GLY A 29 -3.47 -12.67 -31.95
N PRO A 30 -4.80 -12.67 -31.71
CA PRO A 30 -5.79 -12.29 -32.71
C PRO A 30 -5.62 -10.84 -33.14
N MET A 31 -6.08 -10.52 -34.35
CA MET A 31 -6.05 -9.14 -34.85
C MET A 31 -6.98 -8.23 -34.05
N PRO A 32 -6.66 -6.94 -33.87
CA PRO A 32 -7.45 -6.03 -33.00
C PRO A 32 -8.87 -5.77 -33.51
N ASP A 33 -9.12 -6.03 -34.80
CA ASP A 33 -10.42 -5.94 -35.47
C ASP A 33 -11.21 -7.25 -35.43
N GLN A 34 -10.61 -8.36 -34.99
CA GLN A 34 -11.31 -9.63 -34.85
C GLN A 34 -12.15 -9.65 -33.56
N PRO A 35 -13.41 -10.08 -33.63
CA PRO A 35 -14.21 -10.28 -32.42
C PRO A 35 -13.62 -11.43 -31.60
N VAL A 36 -13.14 -11.14 -30.40
CA VAL A 36 -12.65 -12.12 -29.43
C VAL A 36 -13.69 -12.29 -28.34
N VAL A 37 -13.98 -13.54 -27.96
CA VAL A 37 -14.84 -13.83 -26.82
C VAL A 37 -14.11 -13.41 -25.54
N VAL A 38 -14.61 -12.35 -24.88
CA VAL A 38 -14.08 -11.88 -23.60
C VAL A 38 -14.97 -12.42 -22.48
N PRO A 39 -14.42 -13.06 -21.44
CA PRO A 39 -15.19 -13.43 -20.25
C PRO A 39 -15.81 -12.21 -19.58
N GLU A 40 -16.96 -12.41 -18.93
CA GLU A 40 -17.64 -11.34 -18.21
C GLU A 40 -16.77 -10.84 -17.03
N ALA A 41 -16.55 -9.53 -16.98
CA ALA A 41 -15.78 -8.90 -15.91
C ALA A 41 -16.61 -8.88 -14.62
N HIS A 42 -16.11 -9.53 -13.57
CA HIS A 42 -16.74 -9.52 -12.26
C HIS A 42 -16.05 -8.49 -11.37
N TYR A 43 -16.78 -7.45 -10.97
CA TYR A 43 -16.27 -6.48 -10.01
C TYR A 43 -16.21 -7.10 -8.61
N GLY A 44 -15.02 -7.13 -8.03
CA GLY A 44 -14.79 -7.56 -6.65
C GLY A 44 -14.86 -6.39 -5.67
N SER A 45 -15.29 -6.65 -4.44
CA SER A 45 -15.21 -5.66 -3.36
C SER A 45 -13.76 -5.38 -3.01
N VAL A 46 -13.36 -4.10 -3.07
CA VAL A 46 -12.03 -3.62 -2.63
C VAL A 46 -11.78 -3.90 -1.15
N LEU A 47 -12.85 -4.01 -0.36
CA LEU A 47 -12.79 -4.27 1.07
C LEU A 47 -12.80 -5.77 1.40
N SER A 48 -12.85 -6.65 0.40
CA SER A 48 -12.81 -8.10 0.63
C SER A 48 -11.54 -8.48 1.38
N GLY A 49 -11.67 -9.20 2.50
CA GLY A 49 -10.56 -9.58 3.37
C GLY A 49 -10.03 -8.48 4.30
N THR A 50 -10.60 -7.27 4.25
CA THR A 50 -10.19 -6.19 5.16
C THR A 50 -10.99 -6.21 6.47
N ARG A 51 -10.31 -5.92 7.57
CA ARG A 51 -10.95 -5.75 8.88
C ARG A 51 -11.27 -4.27 9.09
N SER A 52 -12.54 -3.95 9.36
CA SER A 52 -12.95 -2.58 9.65
C SER A 52 -12.51 -2.17 11.06
N PHE A 53 -11.69 -1.12 11.16
CA PHE A 53 -11.28 -0.51 12.42
C PHE A 53 -11.93 0.87 12.55
N ARG A 54 -13.26 0.91 12.56
CA ARG A 54 -13.96 2.19 12.82
C ARG A 54 -13.50 2.71 14.19
N PRO A 55 -13.32 4.03 14.33
CA PRO A 55 -13.00 4.62 15.62
C PRO A 55 -14.03 4.16 16.66
N VAL A 56 -13.56 3.47 17.70
CA VAL A 56 -14.37 3.19 18.88
C VAL A 56 -14.48 4.47 19.70
N GLU A 57 -15.61 4.65 20.39
CA GLU A 57 -15.76 5.74 21.35
C GLU A 57 -14.56 5.74 22.31
N PRO A 58 -13.86 6.88 22.47
CA PRO A 58 -12.69 6.94 23.32
C PRO A 58 -13.05 6.56 24.76
N LEU A 59 -12.13 5.87 25.43
CA LEU A 59 -12.26 5.62 26.87
C LEU A 59 -12.37 6.95 27.64
N PRO A 60 -13.07 7.01 28.79
CA PRO A 60 -13.34 8.23 29.54
C PRO A 60 -12.11 8.72 30.34
N TRP A 61 -10.98 8.89 29.67
CA TRP A 61 -9.69 9.26 30.26
C TRP A 61 -9.76 10.53 31.11
N GLY A 62 -10.61 11.49 30.76
CA GLY A 62 -10.79 12.72 31.57
C GLY A 62 -11.22 12.44 33.01
N GLY A 63 -12.06 11.43 33.23
CA GLY A 63 -12.48 11.02 34.58
C GLY A 63 -11.41 10.21 35.32
N VAL A 64 -10.61 9.41 34.60
CA VAL A 64 -9.48 8.65 35.17
C VAL A 64 -8.37 9.60 35.60
N ASN A 65 -7.98 10.53 34.73
CA ASN A 65 -6.92 11.49 34.97
C ASN A 65 -7.23 12.37 36.18
N ARG A 66 -8.48 12.80 36.36
CA ARG A 66 -8.91 13.58 37.53
C ARG A 66 -8.74 12.83 38.86
N ARG A 67 -8.92 11.50 38.87
CA ARG A 67 -8.77 10.68 40.09
C ARG A 67 -7.32 10.44 40.48
N VAL A 68 -6.41 10.42 39.50
CA VAL A 68 -4.97 10.23 39.73
C VAL A 68 -4.20 11.56 39.79
N THR A 69 -4.87 12.68 39.51
CA THR A 69 -4.28 14.00 39.65
C THR A 69 -3.98 14.22 41.14
N PRO A 70 -2.71 14.41 41.52
CA PRO A 70 -2.38 14.70 42.91
C PRO A 70 -3.08 15.99 43.32
N GLU A 71 -3.74 15.98 44.49
CA GLU A 71 -4.34 17.15 45.11
C GLU A 71 -3.30 18.28 45.11
N GLN A 72 -3.58 19.38 44.39
CA GLN A 72 -2.72 20.55 44.42
C GLN A 72 -2.73 21.10 45.84
N LYS A 73 -1.69 20.77 46.61
CA LYS A 73 -1.39 21.45 47.86
C LYS A 73 -1.19 22.92 47.52
N SER A 74 -2.21 23.72 47.86
CA SER A 74 -2.33 25.18 47.76
C SER A 74 -1.24 25.87 46.93
N ALA A 75 -1.62 26.37 45.75
CA ALA A 75 -0.78 27.28 44.99
C ALA A 75 -0.35 28.48 45.89
N PRO A 76 0.90 28.97 45.78
CA PRO A 76 1.28 30.23 46.42
C PRO A 76 0.37 31.36 45.92
N PRO A 77 0.09 32.39 46.74
CA PRO A 77 -0.78 33.49 46.33
C PRO A 77 -0.26 34.14 45.05
N ASP A 78 -1.16 34.30 44.10
CA ASP A 78 -0.95 34.96 42.81
C ASP A 78 -0.50 36.41 43.05
N LYS A 79 0.70 36.77 42.57
CA LYS A 79 1.25 38.13 42.65
C LYS A 79 0.69 39.05 41.57
N SER A 80 -0.41 38.68 40.93
CA SER A 80 -1.07 39.45 39.88
C SER A 80 -2.32 40.16 40.44
N GLN A 81 -2.19 40.92 41.52
CA GLN A 81 -3.17 41.97 41.79
C GLN A 81 -2.87 43.13 40.83
N PRO A 82 -3.84 43.60 40.03
CA PRO A 82 -3.72 44.92 39.41
C PRO A 82 -3.64 45.94 40.53
N MET A 83 -2.69 46.88 40.46
CA MET A 83 -2.67 48.03 41.36
C MET A 83 -4.03 48.71 41.30
N GLU A 84 -4.76 48.64 42.40
CA GLU A 84 -6.02 49.32 42.64
C GLU A 84 -5.76 50.83 42.60
N GLU A 85 -6.17 51.45 41.49
CA GLU A 85 -6.60 52.84 41.32
C GLU A 85 -6.00 53.87 42.30
N MET A 86 -4.97 54.59 41.84
CA MET A 86 -4.56 55.87 42.43
C MET A 86 -5.75 56.86 42.40
N PRO A 87 -6.08 57.54 43.51
CA PRO A 87 -7.20 58.49 43.53
C PRO A 87 -6.92 59.67 42.59
N SER A 88 -7.84 59.88 41.65
CA SER A 88 -7.87 60.98 40.69
C SER A 88 -7.91 62.33 41.41
N HIS A 89 -6.84 63.12 41.26
CA HIS A 89 -6.81 64.52 41.69
C HIS A 89 -7.63 65.39 40.72
N ARG A 90 -8.80 65.87 41.17
CA ARG A 90 -9.58 66.92 40.49
C ARG A 90 -8.83 68.25 40.59
N HIS A 91 -8.57 68.88 39.45
CA HIS A 91 -8.26 70.31 39.38
C HIS A 91 -9.55 71.09 39.10
N HIS A 92 -9.81 72.09 39.94
CA HIS A 92 -10.75 73.19 39.71
C HIS A 92 -10.03 74.32 38.97
#